data_AF-A0A5X0GN71-F1
#
_entry.id   AF-A0A5X0GN71-F1
#
_cell.length_a   1.000
_cell.length_b   1.000
_cell.length_c   1.000
_cell.angle_alpha   90.00
_cell.angle_beta   90.00
_cell.angle_gamma   90.00
#
_symmetry.space_group_name_H-M   'P 1'
#
loop_
_entity.id
_entity.type
_entity.pdbx_description
1 polymer ?
#
loop_
_entity_poly.entity_id
_entity_poly.type
_entity_poly.pdbx_seq_one_letter_code
_entity_poly.pdbx_strand_id
1 'polypeptide(L)'
;MKNKSLTLIATALLLSGCAVQRMNEVKKSADDTGVKASSLIQQMGENYPVVQFKNSQYVNSVPLPKAKYDAPPQVVNCQVVYKTGQPQDIFQFAQDMSEQCHIRVRVTPDAA
;
A
#
# COMPACT_ATOMS: atom_id res chain seq x y z
N MET A 1 20.86 7.72 61.82
CA MET A 1 20.20 8.12 60.55
C MET A 1 21.03 7.82 59.29
N LYS A 2 22.38 7.77 59.35
CA LYS A 2 23.27 7.46 58.20
C LYS A 2 22.98 6.14 57.48
N ASN A 3 22.62 5.07 58.20
CA ASN A 3 22.48 3.74 57.61
C ASN A 3 21.22 3.60 56.73
N LYS A 4 20.16 4.37 57.01
CA LYS A 4 18.90 4.33 56.22
C LYS A 4 19.06 5.02 54.85
N SER A 5 19.90 6.06 54.76
CA SER A 5 20.16 6.76 53.49
C SER A 5 21.00 5.93 52.52
N LEU A 6 21.94 5.12 53.02
CA LEU A 6 22.81 4.29 52.19
C LEU A 6 22.02 3.17 51.49
N THR A 7 21.08 2.55 52.20
CA THR A 7 20.19 1.51 51.64
C THR A 7 19.30 2.07 50.53
N LEU A 8 18.79 3.30 50.70
CA LEU A 8 17.90 3.92 49.72
C LEU A 8 18.62 4.24 48.40
N ILE A 9 19.88 4.70 48.48
CA ILE A 9 20.73 4.96 47.32
C ILE A 9 21.12 3.66 46.60
N ALA A 10 21.49 2.62 47.35
CA ALA A 10 21.83 1.31 46.77
C ALA A 10 20.63 0.69 46.02
N THR A 11 19.43 0.85 46.56
CA THR A 11 18.21 0.34 45.91
C THR A 11 17.90 1.11 44.62
N ALA A 12 18.09 2.44 44.61
CA ALA A 12 17.88 3.26 43.42
C ALA A 12 18.86 2.93 42.28
N LEU A 13 20.12 2.60 42.59
CA LEU A 13 21.14 2.19 41.62
C LEU A 13 20.86 0.80 41.01
N LEU A 14 20.28 -0.12 41.80
CA LEU A 14 19.90 -1.44 41.30
C LEU A 14 18.68 -1.35 40.35
N LEU A 15 17.74 -0.44 40.61
CA LEU A 15 16.59 -0.21 39.71
C LEU A 15 17.00 0.43 38.37
N SER A 16 18.03 1.28 38.35
CA SER A 16 18.51 1.90 37.09
C SER A 16 19.28 0.91 36.20
N GLY A 17 19.95 -0.08 36.78
CA GLY A 17 20.63 -1.14 36.02
C GLY A 17 19.69 -1.94 35.10
N CYS A 18 18.49 -2.27 35.57
CA CYS A 18 17.47 -2.95 34.76
C CYS A 18 16.99 -2.10 33.58
N ALA A 19 16.86 -0.78 33.74
CA ALA A 19 16.43 0.11 32.67
C ALA A 19 17.50 0.24 31.57
N VAL A 20 18.78 0.35 31.95
CA VAL A 20 19.89 0.44 30.98
C VAL A 20 20.04 -0.86 30.18
N GLN A 21 19.85 -2.02 30.81
CA GLN A 21 19.86 -3.31 30.10
C GLN A 21 18.76 -3.38 29.03
N ARG A 22 17.54 -2.94 29.37
CA ARG A 22 16.42 -2.89 28.41
C ARG A 22 16.67 -1.92 27.26
N MET A 23 17.26 -0.75 27.53
CA MET A 23 17.62 0.20 26.47
C MET A 23 18.66 -0.39 25.51
N ASN A 24 19.65 -1.13 26.03
CA ASN A 24 20.67 -1.77 25.21
C ASN A 24 20.11 -2.94 24.37
N GLU A 25 19.20 -3.73 24.94
CA GLU A 25 18.46 -4.79 24.21
C GLU A 25 17.62 -4.20 23.06
N VAL A 26 16.88 -3.12 23.33
CA VAL A 26 16.07 -2.44 22.31
C VAL A 26 16.94 -1.86 21.21
N LYS A 27 18.06 -1.21 21.56
CA LYS A 27 19.02 -0.70 20.57
C LYS A 27 19.56 -1.81 19.68
N LYS A 28 20.01 -2.92 20.28
CA LYS A 28 20.50 -4.08 19.52
C LYS A 28 19.43 -4.66 18.60
N SER A 29 18.20 -4.80 19.09
CA SER A 29 17.08 -5.30 18.28
C SER A 29 16.74 -4.37 17.11
N ALA A 30 16.81 -3.06 17.32
CA ALA A 30 16.59 -2.06 16.27
C ALA A 30 17.69 -2.12 15.19
N ASP A 31 18.96 -2.22 15.60
CA ASP A 31 20.09 -2.37 14.68
C ASP A 31 19.98 -3.66 13.86
N ASP A 32 19.72 -4.81 14.53
CA ASP A 32 19.56 -6.11 13.86
C ASP A 32 18.35 -6.10 12.88
N THR A 33 17.26 -5.40 13.25
CA THR A 33 16.09 -5.20 12.37
C THR A 33 16.44 -4.32 11.17
N GLY A 34 17.20 -3.24 11.38
CA GLY A 34 17.64 -2.34 10.30
C GLY A 34 18.53 -3.06 9.28
N VAL A 35 19.46 -3.90 9.74
CA VAL A 35 20.31 -4.73 8.87
C VAL A 35 19.46 -5.71 8.06
N LYS A 36 18.48 -6.37 8.70
CA LYS A 36 17.59 -7.32 8.03
C LYS A 36 16.65 -6.65 7.02
N ALA A 37 16.11 -5.48 7.35
CA ALA A 37 15.26 -4.71 6.43
C ALA A 37 16.07 -4.27 5.19
N SER A 38 17.30 -3.80 5.40
CA SER A 38 18.19 -3.37 4.32
C SER A 38 18.54 -4.52 3.39
N SER A 39 18.84 -5.71 3.93
CA SER A 39 19.14 -6.89 3.11
C SER A 39 17.94 -7.37 2.31
N LEU A 40 16.72 -7.31 2.86
CA LEU A 40 15.49 -7.63 2.13
C LEU A 40 15.23 -6.64 1.00
N ILE A 41 15.41 -5.34 1.22
CA ILE A 41 15.28 -4.31 0.19
C ILE A 41 16.29 -4.55 -0.94
N GLN A 42 17.54 -4.86 -0.60
CA GLN A 42 18.57 -5.14 -1.59
C GLN A 42 18.27 -6.40 -2.41
N GLN A 43 17.76 -7.46 -1.77
CA GLN A 43 17.31 -8.67 -2.46
C GLN A 43 16.13 -8.42 -3.41
N MET A 44 15.22 -7.50 -3.08
CA MET A 44 14.13 -7.10 -3.98
C MET A 44 14.65 -6.35 -5.21
N GLY A 45 15.68 -5.52 -5.04
CA GLY A 45 16.31 -4.79 -6.15
C GLY A 45 17.07 -5.69 -7.12
N GLU A 46 17.69 -6.77 -6.63
CA GLU A 46 18.50 -7.68 -7.45
C GLU A 46 17.69 -8.79 -8.15
N ASN A 47 16.53 -9.20 -7.61
CA ASN A 47 15.82 -10.41 -8.08
C ASN A 47 14.53 -10.17 -8.89
N TYR A 48 14.13 -8.92 -9.16
CA TYR A 48 12.92 -8.66 -9.95
C TYR A 48 13.25 -7.86 -11.22
N PRO A 49 12.90 -8.36 -12.43
CA PRO A 49 12.61 -7.44 -13.52
C PRO A 49 11.37 -6.63 -13.08
N VAL A 50 11.60 -5.38 -12.69
CA VAL A 50 10.56 -4.46 -12.15
C VAL A 50 9.37 -4.35 -13.10
N VAL A 51 9.59 -4.58 -14.41
CA VAL A 51 8.58 -4.68 -15.44
C VAL A 51 9.09 -5.56 -16.58
N GLN A 52 8.21 -6.40 -17.17
CA GLN A 52 8.50 -7.11 -18.41
C GLN A 52 7.69 -6.44 -19.54
N PHE A 53 8.39 -5.75 -20.43
CA PHE A 53 7.77 -5.15 -21.61
C PHE A 53 7.47 -6.23 -22.64
N LYS A 54 6.21 -6.33 -23.05
CA LYS A 54 5.79 -7.18 -24.18
C LYS A 54 5.36 -6.29 -25.35
N ASN A 55 5.89 -6.57 -26.53
CA ASN A 55 5.54 -5.88 -27.78
C ASN A 55 4.17 -6.31 -28.37
N SER A 56 3.38 -7.05 -27.59
CA SER A 56 2.06 -7.54 -27.96
C SER A 56 1.03 -7.00 -26.99
N GLN A 57 -0.13 -6.62 -27.49
CA GLN A 57 -1.26 -6.23 -26.65
C GLN A 57 -1.61 -7.37 -25.67
N TYR A 58 -1.82 -7.04 -24.41
CA TYR A 58 -2.36 -8.00 -23.44
C TYR A 58 -3.80 -8.34 -23.82
N VAL A 59 -4.07 -9.62 -24.04
CA VAL A 59 -5.42 -10.14 -24.28
C VAL A 59 -5.71 -11.21 -23.25
N ASN A 60 -6.74 -11.02 -22.43
CA ASN A 60 -7.27 -12.07 -21.57
C ASN A 60 -8.19 -12.97 -22.41
N SER A 61 -7.76 -14.20 -22.68
CA SER A 61 -8.53 -15.18 -23.46
C SER A 61 -9.65 -15.86 -22.68
N VAL A 62 -9.71 -15.65 -21.36
CA VAL A 62 -10.77 -16.20 -20.52
C VAL A 62 -12.02 -15.32 -20.65
N PRO A 63 -13.18 -15.89 -21.05
CA PRO A 63 -14.42 -15.14 -21.08
C PRO A 63 -14.73 -14.54 -19.71
N LEU A 64 -15.21 -13.29 -19.69
CA LEU A 64 -15.67 -12.70 -18.45
C LEU A 64 -16.80 -13.58 -17.86
N PRO A 65 -16.75 -13.87 -16.55
CA PRO A 65 -17.81 -14.64 -15.90
C PRO A 65 -19.15 -13.92 -16.11
N LYS A 66 -20.23 -14.71 -16.23
CA LYS A 66 -21.58 -14.14 -16.30
C LYS A 66 -21.79 -13.21 -15.10
N ALA A 67 -22.42 -12.07 -15.35
CA ALA A 67 -22.74 -11.11 -14.30
C ALA A 67 -23.46 -11.84 -13.15
N LYS A 68 -23.00 -11.62 -11.92
CA LYS A 68 -23.54 -12.29 -10.73
C LYS A 68 -24.97 -11.85 -10.41
N TYR A 69 -25.39 -10.71 -10.95
CA TYR A 69 -26.70 -10.12 -10.74
C TYR A 69 -27.23 -9.56 -12.07
N ASP A 70 -28.51 -9.76 -12.33
CA ASP A 70 -29.21 -9.07 -13.40
C ASP A 70 -29.28 -7.58 -13.03
N ALA A 71 -28.40 -6.78 -13.62
CA ALA A 71 -28.46 -5.34 -13.48
C ALA A 71 -29.70 -4.82 -14.23
N PRO A 72 -30.45 -3.85 -13.68
CA PRO A 72 -31.59 -3.25 -14.37
C PRO A 72 -31.16 -2.79 -15.77
N PRO A 73 -31.97 -2.99 -16.83
CA PRO A 73 -31.60 -2.65 -18.20
C PRO A 73 -31.12 -1.19 -18.37
N GLN A 74 -31.58 -0.27 -17.52
CA GLN A 74 -31.12 1.12 -17.52
C GLN A 74 -29.63 1.27 -17.19
N VAL A 75 -29.07 0.34 -16.39
CA VAL A 75 -27.65 0.30 -16.01
C VAL A 75 -26.82 -0.41 -17.09
N VAL A 76 -27.39 -1.44 -17.74
CA VAL A 76 -26.68 -2.24 -18.76
C VAL A 76 -26.64 -1.55 -20.12
N ASN A 77 -27.68 -0.78 -20.45
CA ASN A 77 -27.86 -0.12 -21.75
C ASN A 77 -27.74 1.40 -21.61
N CYS A 78 -26.77 1.90 -20.86
CA CYS A 78 -26.49 3.33 -20.88
C CYS A 78 -26.13 3.77 -22.30
N GLN A 79 -26.97 4.61 -22.90
CA GLN A 79 -26.68 5.22 -24.20
C GLN A 79 -25.78 6.43 -23.99
N VAL A 80 -24.47 6.20 -24.10
CA VAL A 80 -23.49 7.26 -23.99
C VAL A 80 -23.50 8.10 -25.26
N VAL A 81 -23.77 9.40 -25.14
CA VAL A 81 -23.61 10.34 -26.25
C VAL A 81 -22.23 10.98 -26.12
N TYR A 82 -21.20 10.25 -26.53
CA TYR A 82 -19.81 10.71 -26.41
C TYR A 82 -19.39 11.49 -27.66
N LYS A 83 -19.53 12.82 -27.62
CA LYS A 83 -19.04 13.74 -28.67
C LYS A 83 -18.21 14.84 -28.02
N THR A 84 -16.91 14.63 -27.92
CA THR A 84 -16.01 15.62 -27.33
C THR A 84 -15.61 16.64 -28.41
N GLY A 85 -15.78 17.93 -28.13
CA GLY A 85 -15.32 18.99 -29.02
C GLY A 85 -13.80 19.23 -28.94
N GLN A 86 -13.14 18.68 -27.93
CA GLN A 86 -11.73 18.80 -27.60
C GLN A 86 -11.20 17.47 -27.04
N PRO A 87 -9.87 17.24 -27.01
CA PRO A 87 -9.28 16.10 -26.32
C PRO A 87 -9.70 16.08 -24.83
N GLN A 88 -10.01 14.89 -24.30
CA GLN A 88 -10.36 14.68 -22.90
C GLN A 88 -9.35 13.72 -22.27
N ASP A 89 -9.03 13.98 -21.01
CA ASP A 89 -8.23 13.11 -20.15
C ASP A 89 -9.04 11.90 -19.64
N ILE A 90 -8.37 10.83 -19.23
CA ILE A 90 -8.99 9.60 -18.73
C ILE A 90 -9.84 9.86 -17.48
N PHE A 91 -9.46 10.82 -16.64
CA PHE A 91 -10.24 11.23 -15.48
C PHE A 91 -11.50 12.02 -15.86
N GLN A 92 -11.44 12.80 -16.95
CA GLN A 92 -12.61 13.50 -17.49
C GLN A 92 -13.59 12.51 -18.10
N PHE A 93 -13.09 11.55 -18.88
CA PHE A 93 -13.90 10.43 -19.36
C PHE A 93 -14.58 9.67 -18.22
N ALA A 94 -13.84 9.35 -17.15
CA ALA A 94 -14.40 8.63 -16.01
C ALA A 94 -15.52 9.40 -15.30
N GLN A 95 -15.38 10.74 -15.21
CA GLN A 95 -16.43 11.62 -14.68
C GLN A 95 -17.66 11.62 -15.60
N ASP A 96 -17.46 11.84 -16.90
CA ASP A 96 -18.55 11.86 -17.89
C ASP A 96 -19.38 10.57 -17.86
N MET A 97 -18.71 9.41 -17.78
CA MET A 97 -19.40 8.12 -17.70
C MET A 97 -20.14 7.95 -16.38
N SER A 98 -19.58 8.44 -15.28
CA SER A 98 -20.25 8.38 -13.97
C SER A 98 -21.49 9.27 -13.94
N GLU A 99 -21.44 10.42 -14.61
CA GLU A 99 -22.58 11.33 -14.73
C GLU A 99 -23.67 10.80 -15.67
N GLN A 100 -23.30 10.34 -16.87
CA GLN A 100 -24.26 9.89 -17.88
C GLN A 100 -24.92 8.55 -17.52
N CYS A 101 -24.15 7.64 -16.93
CA CYS A 101 -24.60 6.27 -16.70
C CYS A 101 -24.90 5.97 -15.23
N HIS A 102 -24.62 6.91 -14.32
CA HIS A 102 -24.75 6.70 -12.86
C HIS A 102 -24.02 5.44 -12.36
N ILE A 103 -22.92 5.08 -13.03
CA ILE A 103 -22.05 3.97 -12.64
C ILE A 103 -20.76 4.52 -12.02
N ARG A 104 -20.23 3.84 -11.01
CA ARG A 104 -18.94 4.22 -10.44
C ARG A 104 -17.81 3.72 -11.34
N VAL A 105 -17.09 4.63 -11.97
CA VAL A 105 -15.88 4.32 -12.75
C VAL A 105 -14.63 4.49 -11.88
N ARG A 106 -13.69 3.55 -11.98
CA ARG A 106 -12.40 3.59 -11.26
C ARG A 106 -11.26 3.52 -12.27
N VAL A 107 -10.42 4.56 -12.28
CA VAL A 107 -9.18 4.60 -13.05
C VAL A 107 -8.07 3.93 -12.22
N THR A 108 -7.36 2.98 -12.81
CA THR A 108 -6.23 2.29 -12.17
C THR A 108 -4.90 2.99 -12.49
N PRO A 109 -3.87 2.89 -11.62
CA PRO A 109 -2.62 3.65 -11.78
C PRO A 109 -1.81 3.34 -13.03
N ASP A 110 -2.08 2.21 -13.69
CA ASP A 110 -1.43 1.75 -14.92
C ASP A 110 -2.00 2.38 -16.19
N ALA A 111 -3.08 3.17 -16.10
CA ALA A 111 -3.78 3.77 -17.23
C ALA A 111 -3.24 5.15 -17.65
N ALA A 112 -1.93 5.38 -17.50
CA ALA A 112 -1.25 6.67 -17.77
C ALA A 112 -0.63 6.76 -19.17
#